data_AF-A0A176QER7-F1
#
_entry.id   AF-A0A176QER7-F1
#
_cell.length_a   1.000
_cell.length_b   1.000
_cell.length_c   1.000
_cell.angle_alpha   90.00
_cell.angle_beta   90.00
_cell.angle_gamma   90.00
#
_symmetry.space_group_name_H-M   'P 1'
#
loop_
_entity.id
_entity.type
_entity.pdbx_description
1 polymer ?
#
loop_
_entity_poly.entity_id
_entity_poly.type
_entity_poly.pdbx_seq_one_letter_code
_entity_poly.pdbx_strand_id
1 'polypeptide(L)'
;MAGLLVLPLALLALVAGVVVAVLRRQSLVVPPAAHDEVARTHRRLVLLRLGALVAAAVTGVAVTSGAGGGLGGPGQVASAGPALAALVFLAGCCLAELTVRRAATRVRTASLAPRSVLEVLPRAHARTAAVALGAVAATLALGTALGDADDLGRAGRALATRCVDASGLEVSHLRGPWPGSFYALPVAAALTLAALLAAVTLVVVARRPVVSQDRALDAAMRRWSARDVLLGLTLASCVTLVPVLVLMTAGLAGASCRPTGYGALALLCGALALAACFGTAWAASSLLVRPALVAMPTAQPREVAGR
;
A
#
# COMPACT_ATOMS: atom_id res chain seq x y z
N MET A 1 -26.23 -4.84 -17.41
CA MET A 1 -26.55 -3.79 -16.41
C MET A 1 -25.54 -3.70 -15.26
N ALA A 2 -25.01 -4.80 -14.72
CA ALA A 2 -24.03 -4.76 -13.62
C ALA A 2 -22.75 -3.94 -13.91
N GLY A 3 -22.21 -3.98 -15.13
CA GLY A 3 -21.02 -3.20 -15.51
C GLY A 3 -21.22 -1.67 -15.51
N LEU A 4 -22.46 -1.19 -15.70
CA LEU A 4 -22.75 0.25 -15.75
C LEU A 4 -22.65 0.92 -14.36
N LEU A 5 -22.85 0.16 -13.28
CA LEU A 5 -22.78 0.65 -11.90
C LEU A 5 -21.39 0.50 -11.27
N VAL A 6 -20.54 -0.41 -11.77
CA VAL A 6 -19.19 -0.63 -11.21
C VAL A 6 -18.29 0.59 -11.41
N LEU A 7 -18.33 1.21 -12.60
CA LEU A 7 -17.51 2.38 -12.90
C LEU A 7 -17.86 3.60 -12.02
N PRO A 8 -19.14 4.05 -11.90
CA PRO A 8 -19.46 5.19 -11.05
C PRO A 8 -19.21 4.90 -9.56
N LEU A 9 -19.42 3.67 -9.09
CA LEU A 9 -19.10 3.30 -7.70
C LEU A 9 -17.59 3.29 -7.44
N ALA A 10 -16.79 2.78 -8.38
CA ALA A 10 -15.34 2.84 -8.28
C ALA A 10 -14.85 4.29 -8.29
N LEU A 11 -15.40 5.14 -9.17
CA LEU A 11 -15.07 6.57 -9.21
C LEU A 11 -15.43 7.27 -7.89
N LEU A 12 -16.63 7.00 -7.34
CA LEU A 12 -17.06 7.53 -6.06
C LEU A 12 -16.12 7.10 -4.93
N ALA A 13 -15.72 5.81 -4.90
CA ALA A 13 -14.76 5.28 -3.93
C ALA A 13 -13.40 5.98 -4.03
N LEU A 14 -12.92 6.23 -5.25
CA LEU A 14 -11.68 6.97 -5.49
C LEU A 14 -11.78 8.41 -4.99
N VAL A 15 -12.84 9.14 -5.37
CA VAL A 15 -13.07 10.53 -4.95
C VAL A 15 -13.18 10.63 -3.43
N ALA A 16 -13.97 9.75 -2.80
CA ALA A 16 -14.11 9.71 -1.35
C ALA A 16 -12.76 9.47 -0.64
N GLY A 17 -11.93 8.57 -1.16
CA GLY A 17 -10.59 8.31 -0.63
C GLY A 17 -9.70 9.56 -0.67
N VAL A 18 -9.73 10.28 -1.79
CA VAL A 18 -8.99 11.55 -1.95
C VAL A 18 -9.49 12.62 -0.98
N VAL A 19 -10.81 12.80 -0.87
CA VAL A 19 -11.42 13.78 0.03
C VAL A 19 -11.03 13.51 1.48
N VAL A 20 -11.11 12.25 1.93
CA VAL A 20 -10.72 11.87 3.30
C VAL A 20 -9.24 12.16 3.56
N ALA A 21 -8.35 11.92 2.60
CA ALA A 21 -6.93 12.22 2.75
C ALA A 21 -6.65 13.73 2.85
N VAL A 22 -7.33 14.55 2.04
CA VAL A 22 -7.20 16.01 2.09
C VAL A 22 -7.72 16.56 3.41
N LEU A 23 -8.89 16.09 3.88
CA LEU A 23 -9.48 16.54 5.14
C LEU A 23 -8.67 16.12 6.38
N ARG A 24 -7.95 15.00 6.30
CA ARG A 24 -7.10 14.49 7.40
C ARG A 24 -5.65 14.93 7.30
N ARG A 25 -5.36 15.95 6.49
CA ARG A 25 -4.02 16.53 6.36
C ARG A 25 -3.52 17.01 7.72
N GLN A 26 -2.30 16.61 8.09
CA GLN A 26 -1.68 17.02 9.34
C GLN A 26 -0.87 18.31 9.16
N SER A 27 -0.90 19.18 10.16
CA SER A 27 0.01 20.32 10.27
C SER A 27 1.10 20.02 11.29
N LEU A 28 2.35 20.30 10.94
CA LEU A 28 3.49 20.20 11.84
C LEU A 28 3.88 21.60 12.27
N VAL A 29 3.78 21.88 13.56
CA VAL A 29 4.19 23.17 14.13
C VAL A 29 5.70 23.13 14.39
N VAL A 30 6.43 24.11 13.87
CA VAL A 30 7.91 24.13 13.90
C VAL A 30 8.41 25.41 14.61
N PRO A 31 9.32 25.29 15.60
CA PRO A 31 9.98 26.44 16.21
C PRO A 31 10.83 27.23 15.20
N PRO A 32 10.90 28.57 15.29
CA PRO A 32 11.66 29.40 14.34
C PRO A 32 13.14 29.01 14.23
N ALA A 33 13.78 28.72 15.37
CA ALA A 33 15.20 28.38 15.44
C ALA A 33 15.58 27.07 14.74
N ALA A 34 14.62 26.16 14.53
CA ALA A 34 14.85 24.86 13.86
C ALA A 34 14.25 24.81 12.45
N HIS A 35 13.61 25.89 11.99
CA HIS A 35 12.77 25.87 10.79
C HIS A 35 13.55 25.50 9.53
N ASP A 36 14.70 26.13 9.27
CA ASP A 36 15.44 25.95 8.01
C ASP A 36 16.07 24.55 7.89
N GLU A 37 16.58 23.99 8.99
CA GLU A 37 17.17 22.65 8.99
C GLU A 37 16.09 21.56 8.83
N VAL A 38 14.97 21.71 9.53
CA VAL A 38 13.82 20.81 9.44
C VAL A 38 13.17 20.90 8.06
N ALA A 39 13.00 22.10 7.51
CA ALA A 39 12.45 22.31 6.18
C ALA A 39 13.33 21.70 5.08
N ARG A 40 14.66 21.85 5.15
CA ARG A 40 15.59 21.22 4.21
C ARG A 40 15.53 19.69 4.27
N THR A 41 15.54 19.12 5.48
CA THR A 41 15.45 17.68 5.68
C THR A 41 14.11 17.14 5.19
N HIS A 42 13.01 17.83 5.53
CA HIS A 42 11.67 17.51 5.07
C HIS A 42 11.59 17.52 3.54
N ARG A 43 12.03 18.60 2.88
CA ARG A 43 12.04 18.72 1.41
C ARG A 43 12.83 17.60 0.75
N ARG A 44 14.00 17.25 1.29
CA ARG A 44 14.84 16.17 0.74
C ARG A 44 14.17 14.80 0.86
N LEU A 45 13.65 14.45 2.03
CA LEU A 45 12.92 13.19 2.23
C LEU A 45 11.72 13.09 1.29
N VAL A 46 10.99 14.18 1.16
CA VAL A 46 9.85 14.30 0.27
C VAL A 46 10.22 14.08 -1.20
N LEU A 47 11.29 14.71 -1.69
CA LEU A 47 11.75 14.55 -3.07
C LEU A 47 12.21 13.11 -3.35
N LEU A 48 12.96 12.51 -2.42
CA LEU A 48 13.40 11.12 -2.56
C LEU A 48 12.23 10.14 -2.57
N ARG A 49 11.22 10.35 -1.72
CA ARG A 49 10.00 9.52 -1.69
C ARG A 49 9.15 9.70 -2.94
N LEU A 50 9.03 10.91 -3.48
CA LEU A 50 8.37 11.12 -4.77
C LEU A 50 9.11 10.41 -5.90
N GLY A 51 10.44 10.53 -5.95
CA GLY A 51 11.25 9.81 -6.93
C GLY A 51 11.05 8.30 -6.83
N ALA A 52 11.03 7.77 -5.60
CA ALA A 52 10.74 6.36 -5.34
C ALA A 52 9.32 5.95 -5.77
N LEU A 53 8.32 6.81 -5.57
CA LEU A 53 6.94 6.55 -5.99
C LEU A 53 6.81 6.53 -7.51
N VAL A 54 7.45 7.46 -8.21
CA VAL A 54 7.50 7.49 -9.69
C VAL A 54 8.22 6.25 -10.21
N ALA A 55 9.38 5.91 -9.65
CA ALA A 55 10.12 4.70 -10.03
C ALA A 55 9.29 3.43 -9.79
N ALA A 56 8.58 3.35 -8.66
CA ALA A 56 7.67 2.24 -8.37
C ALA A 56 6.54 2.14 -9.39
N ALA A 57 5.89 3.26 -9.74
CA ALA A 57 4.83 3.29 -10.74
C ALA A 57 5.34 2.81 -12.12
N VAL A 58 6.52 3.30 -12.56
CA VAL A 58 7.15 2.88 -13.80
C VAL A 58 7.46 1.38 -13.78
N THR A 59 8.07 0.88 -12.71
CA THR A 59 8.36 -0.56 -12.56
C THR A 59 7.09 -1.40 -12.60
N GLY A 60 6.04 -0.98 -11.89
CA GLY A 60 4.75 -1.68 -11.90
C GLY A 60 4.15 -1.77 -13.30
N VAL A 61 4.12 -0.65 -14.03
CA VAL A 61 3.62 -0.61 -15.41
C VAL A 61 4.49 -1.45 -16.36
N ALA A 62 5.81 -1.34 -16.28
CA ALA A 62 6.74 -2.09 -17.12
C ALA A 62 6.63 -3.61 -16.90
N VAL A 63 6.49 -4.04 -15.65
CA VAL A 63 6.33 -5.45 -15.30
C VAL A 63 4.96 -5.98 -15.74
N THR A 64 3.89 -5.26 -15.45
CA THR A 64 2.52 -5.69 -15.79
C THR A 64 2.27 -5.69 -17.30
N SER A 65 2.88 -4.76 -18.06
CA SER A 65 2.80 -4.73 -19.53
C SER A 65 3.63 -5.81 -20.24
N GLY A 66 4.47 -6.55 -19.50
CA GLY A 66 5.32 -7.59 -20.08
C GLY A 66 6.51 -7.04 -20.88
N ALA A 67 6.85 -5.76 -20.73
CA ALA A 67 7.95 -5.11 -21.44
C ALA A 67 9.34 -5.71 -21.14
N GLY A 68 9.46 -6.53 -20.09
CA GLY A 68 10.71 -7.21 -19.68
C GLY A 68 10.80 -8.68 -20.08
N GLY A 69 10.20 -9.07 -21.23
CA GLY A 69 10.05 -10.45 -21.70
C GLY A 69 11.16 -11.41 -21.28
N GLY A 70 10.80 -12.46 -20.53
CA GLY A 70 11.71 -13.58 -20.25
C GLY A 70 11.65 -14.24 -18.86
N LEU A 71 10.99 -13.64 -17.87
CA LEU A 71 10.89 -14.25 -16.53
C LEU A 71 9.48 -14.81 -16.30
N GLY A 72 9.35 -16.13 -16.26
CA GLY A 72 8.09 -16.84 -15.98
C GLY A 72 7.19 -17.06 -17.20
N GLY A 73 6.25 -18.01 -17.08
CA GLY A 73 5.26 -18.26 -18.13
C GLY A 73 4.38 -17.02 -18.41
N PRO A 74 3.70 -16.94 -19.57
CA PRO A 74 2.91 -15.77 -19.96
C PRO A 74 1.95 -15.36 -18.83
N GLY A 75 2.10 -14.13 -18.33
CA GLY A 75 1.26 -13.52 -17.30
C GLY A 75 1.69 -13.72 -15.84
N GLN A 76 2.67 -14.59 -15.53
CA GLN A 76 3.03 -14.93 -14.15
C GLN A 76 3.75 -13.79 -13.40
N VAL A 77 4.75 -13.18 -14.05
CA VAL A 77 5.47 -12.05 -13.46
C VAL A 77 4.66 -10.76 -13.57
N ALA A 78 3.84 -10.64 -14.62
CA ALA A 78 2.93 -9.51 -14.80
C ALA A 78 1.93 -9.37 -13.64
N SER A 79 1.45 -10.48 -13.05
CA SER A 79 0.54 -10.45 -11.90
C SER A 79 1.19 -9.89 -10.64
N ALA A 80 2.52 -9.99 -10.51
CA ALA A 80 3.28 -9.46 -9.38
C ALA A 80 3.70 -8.00 -9.54
N GLY A 81 3.39 -7.35 -10.68
CA GLY A 81 3.81 -5.96 -10.98
C GLY A 81 3.52 -4.95 -9.85
N PRO A 82 2.28 -4.85 -9.33
CA PRO A 82 1.98 -3.97 -8.20
C PRO A 82 2.76 -4.29 -6.91
N ALA A 83 2.99 -5.57 -6.62
CA ALA A 83 3.74 -6.00 -5.45
C ALA A 83 5.25 -5.70 -5.59
N LEU A 84 5.80 -5.83 -6.81
CA LEU A 84 7.18 -5.46 -7.11
C LEU A 84 7.39 -3.94 -7.09
N ALA A 85 6.42 -3.16 -7.57
CA ALA A 85 6.41 -1.71 -7.41
C ALA A 85 6.52 -1.29 -5.93
N ALA A 86 5.85 -2.02 -5.04
CA ALA A 86 5.93 -1.78 -3.60
C ALA A 86 7.35 -1.92 -3.05
N LEU A 87 8.11 -2.92 -3.51
CA LEU A 87 9.51 -3.11 -3.13
C LEU A 87 10.36 -1.91 -3.51
N VAL A 88 10.19 -1.40 -4.74
CA VAL A 88 10.92 -0.22 -5.21
C VAL A 88 10.58 1.01 -4.36
N PHE A 89 9.31 1.23 -4.06
CA PHE A 89 8.87 2.35 -3.22
C PHE A 89 9.45 2.26 -1.80
N LEU A 90 9.37 1.09 -1.17
CA LEU A 90 9.84 0.87 0.20
C LEU A 90 11.37 0.91 0.29
N ALA A 91 12.08 0.40 -0.72
CA ALA A 91 13.53 0.52 -0.82
C ALA A 91 13.96 1.99 -0.92
N GLY A 92 13.25 2.78 -1.73
CA GLY A 92 13.47 4.22 -1.84
C GLY A 92 13.16 4.96 -0.53
N CYS A 93 12.12 4.57 0.20
CA CYS A 93 11.84 5.08 1.54
C CYS A 93 12.97 4.75 2.53
N CYS A 94 13.45 3.51 2.53
CA CYS A 94 14.56 3.07 3.35
C CYS A 94 15.83 3.87 3.06
N LEU A 95 16.19 4.00 1.78
CA LEU A 95 17.34 4.77 1.34
C LEU A 95 17.21 6.25 1.72
N ALA A 96 16.02 6.84 1.56
CA ALA A 96 15.77 8.22 1.97
C ALA A 96 16.05 8.42 3.47
N GLU A 97 15.60 7.51 4.32
CA GLU A 97 15.82 7.56 5.76
C GLU A 97 17.29 7.33 6.15
N LEU A 98 18.01 6.45 5.45
CA LEU A 98 19.45 6.24 5.66
C LEU A 98 20.28 7.49 5.31
N THR A 99 19.79 8.35 4.42
CA THR A 99 20.51 9.58 4.03
C THR A 99 20.30 10.77 4.96
N VAL A 100 19.46 10.63 5.99
CA VAL A 100 19.20 11.68 6.99
C VAL A 100 20.48 11.95 7.77
N ARG A 101 20.95 13.19 7.70
CA ARG A 101 22.15 13.63 8.42
C ARG A 101 21.78 14.09 9.83
N ARG A 102 22.74 13.94 10.75
CA ARG A 102 22.62 14.45 12.12
C ARG A 102 22.67 15.98 12.11
N ALA A 103 21.85 16.61 12.95
CA ALA A 103 21.93 18.06 13.15
C ALA A 103 23.32 18.46 13.68
N ALA A 104 23.94 19.44 13.02
CA ALA A 104 25.26 19.93 13.41
C ALA A 104 25.09 20.92 14.58
N THR A 105 25.15 20.41 15.81
CA THR A 105 25.02 21.24 17.01
C THR A 105 26.38 21.51 17.67
N ARG A 106 26.60 22.75 18.14
CA ARG A 106 27.81 23.11 18.94
C ARG A 106 27.89 22.36 20.27
N VAL A 107 26.75 21.95 20.83
CA VAL A 107 26.68 21.21 22.10
C VAL A 107 26.31 19.76 21.82
N ARG A 108 27.12 18.83 22.34
CA ARG A 108 26.96 17.38 22.17
C ARG A 108 26.16 16.83 23.35
N THR A 109 24.83 16.88 23.27
CA THR A 109 23.96 16.24 24.28
C THR A 109 23.72 14.77 23.91
N ALA A 110 23.95 13.86 24.86
CA ALA A 110 23.62 12.45 24.72
C ALA A 110 22.33 12.18 25.50
N SER A 111 21.17 12.18 24.83
CA SER A 111 19.93 11.75 25.47
C SER A 111 19.84 10.22 25.44
N LEU A 112 19.89 9.59 26.61
CA LEU A 112 19.69 8.14 26.83
C LEU A 112 18.19 7.79 26.83
N ALA A 113 17.43 8.25 25.85
CA ALA A 113 16.04 7.81 25.68
C ALA A 113 16.04 6.44 24.98
N PRO A 114 15.37 5.41 25.54
CA PRO A 114 15.21 4.12 24.86
C PRO A 114 14.52 4.36 23.51
N ARG A 115 15.06 3.77 22.44
CA ARG A 115 14.52 3.92 21.08
C ARG A 115 13.72 2.68 20.73
N SER A 116 12.43 2.67 21.03
CA SER A 116 11.55 1.56 20.64
C SER A 116 10.79 1.87 19.34
N VAL A 117 10.64 0.86 18.48
CA VAL A 117 9.83 0.99 17.25
C VAL A 117 8.37 1.28 17.59
N LEU A 118 7.90 0.75 18.72
CA LEU A 118 6.51 0.88 19.19
C LEU A 118 6.14 2.32 19.56
N GLU A 119 7.09 3.15 20.00
CA GLU A 119 6.85 4.58 20.27
C GLU A 119 6.63 5.40 19.00
N VAL A 120 7.23 4.97 17.89
CA VAL A 120 7.15 5.65 16.60
C VAL A 120 5.99 5.12 15.75
N LEU A 121 5.49 3.92 16.05
CA LEU A 121 4.50 3.23 15.23
C LEU A 121 3.10 3.86 15.36
N PRO A 122 2.53 4.47 14.29
CA PRO A 122 1.16 4.97 14.33
C PRO A 122 0.18 3.80 14.24
N ARG A 123 -0.27 3.29 15.40
CA ARG A 123 -1.09 2.06 15.54
C ARG A 123 -2.28 1.96 14.57
N ALA A 124 -2.96 3.08 14.31
CA ALA A 124 -4.07 3.10 13.35
C ALA A 124 -3.63 2.70 11.94
N HIS A 125 -2.52 3.24 11.44
CA HIS A 125 -1.99 2.93 10.11
C HIS A 125 -1.34 1.53 10.07
N ALA A 126 -0.80 1.06 11.19
CA ALA A 126 -0.30 -0.31 11.31
C ALA A 126 -1.45 -1.31 11.18
N ARG A 127 -2.60 -1.02 11.83
CA ARG A 127 -3.82 -1.83 11.69
C ARG A 127 -4.36 -1.81 10.26
N THR A 128 -4.42 -0.65 9.60
CA THR A 128 -4.89 -0.60 8.20
C THR A 128 -3.98 -1.40 7.26
N ALA A 129 -2.66 -1.29 7.42
CA ALA A 129 -1.72 -2.06 6.62
C ALA A 129 -1.85 -3.57 6.88
N ALA A 130 -2.01 -3.98 8.14
CA ALA A 130 -2.20 -5.39 8.52
C ALA A 130 -3.52 -5.95 7.96
N VAL A 131 -4.62 -5.20 8.04
CA VAL A 131 -5.92 -5.60 7.47
C VAL A 131 -5.82 -5.72 5.95
N ALA A 132 -5.19 -4.77 5.26
CA ALA A 132 -5.02 -4.82 3.81
C ALA A 132 -4.15 -6.02 3.38
N LEU A 133 -3.04 -6.27 4.06
CA LEU A 133 -2.19 -7.44 3.82
C LEU A 133 -2.94 -8.76 4.09
N GLY A 134 -3.66 -8.83 5.20
CA GLY A 134 -4.48 -10.00 5.55
C GLY A 134 -5.57 -10.27 4.52
N ALA A 135 -6.23 -9.22 4.01
CA ALA A 135 -7.22 -9.33 2.95
C ALA A 135 -6.62 -9.87 1.65
N VAL A 136 -5.43 -9.40 1.25
CA VAL A 136 -4.71 -9.97 0.10
C VAL A 136 -4.36 -11.43 0.36
N ALA A 137 -3.75 -11.76 1.49
CA ALA A 137 -3.36 -13.13 1.81
C ALA A 137 -4.57 -14.08 1.79
N ALA A 138 -5.69 -13.70 2.41
CA ALA A 138 -6.92 -14.48 2.41
C ALA A 138 -7.50 -14.66 1.00
N THR A 139 -7.49 -13.59 0.19
CA THR A 139 -7.98 -13.63 -1.20
C THR A 139 -7.12 -14.53 -2.08
N LEU A 140 -5.79 -14.45 -1.95
CA LEU A 140 -4.85 -15.31 -2.66
C LEU A 140 -4.97 -16.78 -2.23
N ALA A 141 -5.17 -17.03 -0.94
CA ALA A 141 -5.41 -18.38 -0.42
C ALA A 141 -6.72 -18.96 -0.97
N LEU A 142 -7.80 -18.16 -0.98
CA LEU A 142 -9.09 -18.58 -1.53
C LEU A 142 -9.01 -18.83 -3.05
N GLY A 143 -8.36 -17.92 -3.80
CA GLY A 143 -8.12 -18.09 -5.23
C GLY A 143 -7.30 -19.35 -5.50
N THR A 144 -6.28 -19.62 -4.68
CA THR A 144 -5.49 -20.86 -4.78
C THR A 144 -6.31 -22.10 -4.48
N ALA A 145 -7.11 -22.08 -3.42
CA ALA A 145 -7.93 -23.23 -3.00
C ALA A 145 -9.02 -23.59 -4.02
N LEU A 146 -9.59 -22.60 -4.71
CA LEU A 146 -10.59 -22.80 -5.77
C LEU A 146 -9.97 -22.97 -7.16
N GLY A 147 -8.65 -22.84 -7.29
CA GLY A 147 -7.97 -22.92 -8.57
C GLY A 147 -7.74 -24.35 -9.02
N ASP A 148 -8.08 -24.64 -10.26
CA ASP A 148 -7.84 -25.90 -10.95
C ASP A 148 -6.82 -25.74 -12.09
N ALA A 149 -6.40 -26.85 -12.67
CA ALA A 149 -5.61 -26.89 -13.88
C ALA A 149 -6.38 -26.35 -15.09
N ASP A 150 -5.67 -25.70 -16.01
CA ASP A 150 -6.23 -25.35 -17.32
C ASP A 150 -6.26 -26.55 -18.29
N ASP A 151 -6.73 -26.33 -19.52
CA ASP A 151 -6.85 -27.36 -20.55
C ASP A 151 -5.49 -28.03 -20.92
N LEU A 152 -4.37 -27.40 -20.54
CA LEU A 152 -3.02 -27.94 -20.72
C LEU A 152 -2.47 -28.60 -19.45
N GLY A 153 -3.31 -28.85 -18.45
CA GLY A 153 -2.93 -29.47 -17.18
C GLY A 153 -2.12 -28.56 -16.25
N ARG A 154 -2.07 -27.24 -16.51
CA ARG A 154 -1.25 -26.31 -15.71
C ARG A 154 -2.06 -25.80 -14.53
N ALA A 155 -1.68 -26.25 -13.33
CA ALA A 155 -2.38 -25.99 -12.07
C ALA A 155 -2.60 -24.50 -11.75
N GLY A 156 -3.76 -24.20 -11.14
CA GLY A 156 -4.06 -22.90 -10.54
C GLY A 156 -4.29 -21.75 -11.52
N ARG A 157 -4.75 -22.06 -12.74
CA ARG A 157 -4.97 -21.09 -13.82
C ARG A 157 -6.42 -20.95 -14.24
N ALA A 158 -7.26 -21.91 -13.88
CA ALA A 158 -8.68 -21.93 -14.19
C ALA A 158 -9.52 -22.15 -12.93
N LEU A 159 -10.80 -21.79 -13.01
CA LEU A 159 -11.84 -22.22 -12.09
C LEU A 159 -12.60 -23.35 -12.76
N ALA A 160 -12.63 -24.53 -12.15
CA ALA A 160 -13.41 -25.66 -12.64
C ALA A 160 -14.77 -25.76 -11.94
N THR A 161 -15.79 -26.09 -12.70
CA THR A 161 -17.13 -26.42 -12.21
C THR A 161 -17.61 -27.68 -12.91
N ARG A 162 -18.43 -28.50 -12.24
CA ARG A 162 -18.96 -29.75 -12.78
C ARG A 162 -20.45 -29.81 -12.55
N CYS A 163 -21.19 -30.32 -13.53
CA CYS A 163 -22.63 -30.49 -13.47
C CYS A 163 -23.07 -31.65 -14.35
N VAL A 164 -24.30 -32.10 -14.13
CA VAL A 164 -24.97 -33.04 -15.02
C VAL A 164 -25.79 -32.24 -16.03
N ASP A 165 -25.58 -32.49 -17.32
CA ASP A 165 -26.34 -31.84 -18.39
C ASP A 165 -27.74 -32.44 -18.57
N ALA A 166 -28.50 -31.92 -19.55
CA ALA A 166 -29.85 -32.40 -19.84
C ALA A 166 -29.90 -33.87 -20.33
N SER A 167 -28.78 -34.43 -20.76
CA SER A 167 -28.65 -35.83 -21.19
C SER A 167 -28.25 -36.78 -20.06
N GLY A 168 -28.01 -36.25 -18.85
CA GLY A 168 -27.55 -37.04 -17.71
C GLY A 168 -26.03 -37.26 -17.66
N LEU A 169 -25.26 -36.61 -18.55
CA LEU A 169 -23.80 -36.71 -18.59
C LEU A 169 -23.14 -35.67 -17.70
N GLU A 170 -22.09 -36.07 -16.98
CA GLU A 170 -21.26 -35.13 -16.23
C GLU A 170 -20.39 -34.30 -17.20
N VAL A 171 -20.57 -32.99 -17.16
CA VAL A 171 -19.84 -32.01 -17.97
C VAL A 171 -19.02 -31.12 -17.05
N SER A 172 -17.76 -30.89 -17.42
CA SER A 172 -16.87 -29.95 -16.75
C SER A 172 -16.77 -28.64 -17.54
N HIS A 173 -16.79 -27.52 -16.82
CA HIS A 173 -16.57 -26.19 -17.38
C HIS A 173 -15.37 -25.55 -16.71
N LEU A 174 -14.45 -25.06 -17.53
CA LEU A 174 -13.25 -24.34 -17.10
C LEU A 174 -13.40 -22.86 -17.44
N ARG A 175 -13.02 -21.99 -16.50
CA ARG A 175 -13.04 -20.53 -16.68
C ARG A 175 -11.71 -19.93 -16.24
N GLY A 176 -10.96 -19.40 -17.20
CA GLY A 176 -9.71 -18.67 -16.95
C GLY A 176 -9.79 -17.25 -17.54
N PRO A 177 -8.87 -16.34 -17.15
CA PRO A 177 -7.83 -16.54 -16.14
C PRO A 177 -8.39 -16.49 -14.71
N TRP A 178 -8.01 -17.45 -13.87
CA TRP A 178 -8.35 -17.49 -12.45
C TRP A 178 -7.10 -17.16 -11.60
N PRO A 179 -7.19 -16.31 -10.55
CA PRO A 179 -6.05 -15.94 -9.72
C PRO A 179 -5.70 -17.06 -8.70
N GLY A 180 -5.42 -18.27 -9.21
CA GLY A 180 -4.98 -19.41 -8.42
C GLY A 180 -3.48 -19.42 -8.14
N SER A 181 -2.95 -20.55 -7.67
CA SER A 181 -1.55 -20.69 -7.21
C SER A 181 -0.52 -20.17 -8.20
N PHE A 182 -0.74 -20.38 -9.50
CA PHE A 182 0.16 -19.93 -10.55
C PHE A 182 0.46 -18.42 -10.48
N TYR A 183 -0.56 -17.60 -10.21
CA TYR A 183 -0.44 -16.14 -10.09
C TYR A 183 -0.28 -15.68 -8.64
N ALA A 184 -0.82 -16.43 -7.67
CA ALA A 184 -0.82 -16.06 -6.27
C ALA A 184 0.56 -16.16 -5.62
N LEU A 185 1.34 -17.19 -5.95
CA LEU A 185 2.67 -17.39 -5.37
C LEU A 185 3.65 -16.23 -5.60
N PRO A 186 3.88 -15.73 -6.84
CA PRO A 186 4.79 -14.61 -7.04
C PRO A 186 4.31 -13.32 -6.35
N VAL A 187 2.99 -13.10 -6.30
CA VAL A 187 2.39 -11.97 -5.57
C VAL A 187 2.65 -12.09 -4.07
N ALA A 188 2.40 -13.28 -3.49
CA ALA A 188 2.61 -13.54 -2.08
C ALA A 188 4.09 -13.37 -1.69
N ALA A 189 5.01 -13.88 -2.51
CA ALA A 189 6.45 -13.71 -2.29
C ALA A 189 6.87 -12.22 -2.30
N ALA A 190 6.43 -11.47 -3.30
CA ALA A 190 6.76 -10.05 -3.43
C ALA A 190 6.17 -9.21 -2.28
N LEU A 191 4.92 -9.44 -1.88
CA LEU A 191 4.29 -8.74 -0.74
C LEU A 191 4.92 -9.12 0.59
N THR A 192 5.33 -10.38 0.77
CA THR A 192 6.06 -10.80 1.98
C THR A 192 7.38 -10.04 2.08
N LEU A 193 8.13 -9.95 0.98
CA LEU A 193 9.38 -9.21 0.94
C LEU A 193 9.15 -7.70 1.16
N ALA A 194 8.04 -7.14 0.65
CA ALA A 194 7.65 -5.76 0.90
C ALA A 194 7.31 -5.53 2.38
N ALA A 195 6.58 -6.43 3.03
CA ALA A 195 6.29 -6.35 4.45
C ALA A 195 7.57 -6.41 5.31
N LEU A 196 8.50 -7.29 4.97
CA LEU A 196 9.82 -7.37 5.61
C LEU A 196 10.61 -6.08 5.44
N LEU A 197 10.66 -5.53 4.22
CA LEU A 197 11.36 -4.28 3.93
C LEU A 197 10.70 -3.08 4.64
N ALA A 198 9.38 -3.06 4.77
CA ALA A 198 8.67 -2.08 5.58
C ALA A 198 9.08 -2.18 7.06
N ALA A 199 9.16 -3.39 7.62
CA ALA A 199 9.63 -3.60 9.00
C ALA A 199 11.08 -3.11 9.19
N VAL A 200 11.98 -3.44 8.26
CA VAL A 200 13.36 -2.92 8.26
C VAL A 200 13.37 -1.39 8.19
N THR A 201 12.55 -0.80 7.33
CA THR A 201 12.45 0.67 7.19
C THR A 201 11.95 1.32 8.48
N LEU A 202 10.99 0.71 9.18
CA LEU A 202 10.54 1.19 10.49
C LEU A 202 11.65 1.14 11.55
N VAL A 203 12.50 0.10 11.52
CA VAL A 203 13.69 0.02 12.37
C VAL A 203 14.68 1.14 12.02
N VAL A 204 14.92 1.40 10.72
CA VAL A 204 15.78 2.51 10.27
C VAL A 204 15.22 3.86 10.75
N VAL A 205 13.92 4.11 10.59
CA VAL A 205 13.24 5.32 11.08
C VAL A 205 13.40 5.47 12.60
N ALA A 206 13.25 4.39 13.37
CA ALA A 206 13.42 4.40 14.82
C ALA A 206 14.89 4.61 15.25
N ARG A 207 15.86 4.24 14.42
CA ARG A 207 17.29 4.32 14.75
C ARG A 207 18.01 5.55 14.16
N ARG A 208 17.39 6.26 13.21
CA ARG A 208 18.03 7.39 12.51
C ARG A 208 18.52 8.50 13.47
N PRO A 209 19.54 9.29 13.05
CA PRO A 209 20.02 10.44 13.81
C PRO A 209 18.92 11.46 14.12
N VAL A 210 19.09 12.19 15.23
CA VAL A 210 18.17 13.25 15.63
C VAL A 210 18.30 14.45 14.69
N VAL A 211 17.17 14.98 14.22
CA VAL A 211 17.09 16.10 13.27
C VAL A 211 16.86 17.44 13.96
N SER A 212 16.26 17.45 15.15
CA SER A 212 16.04 18.65 15.95
C SER A 212 16.33 18.39 17.43
N GLN A 213 16.86 19.38 18.15
CA GLN A 213 16.99 19.28 19.61
C GLN A 213 15.65 19.18 20.33
N ASP A 214 14.58 19.67 19.69
CA ASP A 214 13.21 19.47 20.16
C ASP A 214 12.79 18.00 19.94
N ARG A 215 12.73 17.26 21.06
CA ARG A 215 12.33 15.85 21.08
C ARG A 215 10.91 15.63 20.55
N ALA A 216 9.98 16.57 20.79
CA ALA A 216 8.61 16.43 20.34
C ALA A 216 8.53 16.55 18.82
N LEU A 217 9.30 17.47 18.24
CA LEU A 217 9.41 17.65 16.80
C LEU A 217 10.09 16.45 16.12
N ASP A 218 11.21 15.95 16.65
CA ASP A 218 11.89 14.76 16.10
C ASP A 218 10.98 13.53 16.14
N ALA A 219 10.26 13.31 17.25
CA ALA A 219 9.29 12.23 17.38
C ALA A 219 8.13 12.37 16.37
N ALA A 220 7.63 13.59 16.15
CA ALA A 220 6.59 13.85 15.16
C ALA A 220 7.06 13.56 13.73
N MET A 221 8.30 13.96 13.37
CA MET A 221 8.90 13.62 12.08
C MET A 221 9.10 12.11 11.91
N ARG A 222 9.45 11.38 12.97
CA ARG A 222 9.59 9.91 12.93
C ARG A 222 8.25 9.24 12.72
N ARG A 223 7.22 9.67 13.44
CA ARG A 223 5.84 9.17 13.26
C ARG A 223 5.32 9.44 11.85
N TRP A 224 5.63 10.61 11.28
CA TRP A 224 5.30 10.93 9.89
C TRP A 224 6.00 9.99 8.90
N SER A 225 7.31 9.75 9.06
CA SER A 225 8.03 8.76 8.24
C SER A 225 7.45 7.35 8.35
N ALA A 226 7.18 6.89 9.58
CA ALA A 226 6.59 5.57 9.82
C ALA A 226 5.18 5.44 9.24
N ARG A 227 4.38 6.51 9.31
CA ARG A 227 3.07 6.60 8.67
C ARG A 227 3.19 6.40 7.16
N ASP A 228 4.10 7.12 6.50
CA ASP A 228 4.25 7.03 5.05
C ASP A 228 4.73 5.63 4.59
N VAL A 229 5.58 4.96 5.36
CA VAL A 229 5.97 3.55 5.10
C VAL A 229 4.75 2.62 5.16
N LEU A 230 3.91 2.77 6.19
CA LEU A 230 2.69 1.96 6.37
C LEU A 230 1.63 2.27 5.32
N LEU A 231 1.51 3.54 4.90
CA LEU A 231 0.65 3.94 3.79
C LEU A 231 1.13 3.33 2.48
N GLY A 232 2.44 3.26 2.23
CA GLY A 232 3.02 2.57 1.08
C GLY A 232 2.65 1.09 1.04
N LEU A 233 2.74 0.40 2.18
CA LEU A 233 2.36 -1.01 2.31
C LEU A 233 0.84 -1.23 2.13
N THR A 234 0.03 -0.30 2.66
CA THR A 234 -1.43 -0.29 2.47
C THR A 234 -1.78 -0.11 0.99
N LEU A 235 -1.15 0.87 0.33
CA LEU A 235 -1.33 1.15 -1.09
C LEU A 235 -0.97 -0.07 -1.94
N ALA A 236 0.20 -0.66 -1.71
CA ALA A 236 0.64 -1.87 -2.40
C ALA A 236 -0.35 -3.02 -2.28
N SER A 237 -0.85 -3.25 -1.06
CA SER A 237 -1.83 -4.30 -0.77
C SER A 237 -3.14 -4.03 -1.51
N CYS A 238 -3.69 -2.82 -1.41
CA CYS A 238 -4.95 -2.45 -2.07
C CYS A 238 -4.86 -2.47 -3.60
N VAL A 239 -3.79 -1.93 -4.19
CA VAL A 239 -3.59 -1.95 -5.66
C VAL A 239 -3.46 -3.38 -6.19
N THR A 240 -2.83 -4.26 -5.43
CA THR A 240 -2.75 -5.69 -5.76
C THR A 240 -4.10 -6.40 -5.61
N LEU A 241 -4.85 -6.03 -4.57
CA LEU A 241 -6.13 -6.66 -4.23
C LEU A 241 -7.23 -6.40 -5.28
N VAL A 242 -7.29 -5.18 -5.83
CA VAL A 242 -8.31 -4.77 -6.80
C VAL A 242 -8.41 -5.72 -8.00
N PRO A 243 -7.35 -5.95 -8.82
CA PRO A 243 -7.45 -6.81 -10.00
C PRO A 243 -7.74 -8.27 -9.63
N VAL A 244 -7.20 -8.77 -8.51
CA VAL A 244 -7.47 -10.13 -8.04
C VAL A 244 -8.95 -10.31 -7.72
N LEU A 245 -9.54 -9.39 -6.95
CA LEU A 245 -10.96 -9.45 -6.60
C LEU A 245 -11.87 -9.25 -7.81
N VAL A 246 -11.51 -8.37 -8.74
CA VAL A 246 -12.26 -8.19 -9.99
C VAL A 246 -12.27 -9.47 -10.83
N LEU A 247 -11.11 -10.14 -10.96
CA LEU A 247 -11.03 -11.43 -11.64
C LEU A 247 -11.85 -12.51 -10.93
N MET A 248 -11.80 -12.59 -9.60
CA MET A 248 -12.61 -13.52 -8.83
C MET A 248 -14.11 -13.25 -9.01
N THR A 249 -14.55 -11.99 -8.93
CA THR A 249 -15.94 -11.62 -9.17
C THR A 249 -16.39 -12.02 -10.57
N ALA A 250 -15.61 -11.73 -11.61
CA ALA A 250 -15.93 -12.08 -12.99
C ALA A 250 -15.92 -13.59 -13.24
N GLY A 251 -14.99 -14.32 -12.61
CA GLY A 251 -14.91 -15.78 -12.66
C GLY A 251 -16.13 -16.43 -12.01
N LEU A 252 -16.44 -16.05 -10.77
CA LEU A 252 -17.55 -16.62 -9.99
C LEU A 252 -18.92 -16.25 -10.56
N ALA A 253 -19.11 -14.99 -10.98
CA ALA A 253 -20.40 -14.53 -11.52
C ALA A 253 -20.71 -15.14 -12.89
N GLY A 254 -19.69 -15.44 -13.69
CA GLY A 254 -19.84 -16.02 -15.02
C GLY A 254 -19.65 -17.54 -15.08
N ALA A 255 -19.41 -18.21 -13.97
CA ALA A 255 -19.26 -19.67 -13.96
C ALA A 255 -20.57 -20.34 -14.44
N SER A 256 -20.46 -21.14 -15.51
CA SER A 256 -21.50 -22.09 -15.89
C SER A 256 -21.65 -23.11 -14.77
N CYS A 257 -22.87 -23.62 -14.54
CA CYS A 257 -23.09 -24.64 -13.52
C CYS A 257 -22.57 -24.23 -12.11
N ARG A 258 -22.70 -22.95 -11.77
CA ARG A 258 -22.19 -22.41 -10.51
C ARG A 258 -22.81 -23.13 -9.30
N PRO A 259 -21.99 -23.63 -8.36
CA PRO A 259 -22.48 -24.15 -7.09
C PRO A 259 -23.28 -23.10 -6.31
N THR A 260 -24.15 -23.57 -5.41
CA THR A 260 -24.83 -22.71 -4.44
C THR A 260 -23.80 -21.91 -3.63
N GLY A 261 -24.02 -20.60 -3.50
CA GLY A 261 -23.12 -19.68 -2.79
C GLY A 261 -22.13 -18.90 -3.66
N TYR A 262 -21.84 -19.33 -4.90
CA TYR A 262 -20.90 -18.60 -5.79
C TYR A 262 -21.38 -17.18 -6.13
N GLY A 263 -22.70 -16.97 -6.24
CA GLY A 263 -23.27 -15.64 -6.42
C GLY A 263 -23.01 -14.71 -5.24
N ALA A 264 -23.16 -15.19 -4.00
CA ALA A 264 -22.87 -14.41 -2.80
C ALA A 264 -21.37 -14.11 -2.67
N LEU A 265 -20.51 -15.09 -2.99
CA LEU A 265 -19.07 -14.90 -2.99
C LEU A 265 -18.63 -13.87 -4.05
N ALA A 266 -19.21 -13.91 -5.25
CA ALA A 266 -18.94 -12.93 -6.30
C ALA A 266 -19.29 -11.50 -5.87
N LEU A 267 -20.45 -11.32 -5.20
CA LEU A 267 -20.88 -10.04 -4.64
C LEU A 267 -19.93 -9.56 -3.54
N LEU A 268 -19.52 -10.45 -2.62
CA LEU A 268 -18.54 -10.13 -1.58
C LEU A 268 -17.21 -9.68 -2.18
N CYS A 269 -16.67 -10.42 -3.16
CA CYS A 269 -15.45 -10.03 -3.87
C CYS A 269 -15.61 -8.67 -4.55
N GLY A 270 -16.76 -8.38 -5.14
CA GLY A 270 -17.04 -7.10 -5.80
C GLY A 270 -17.10 -5.94 -4.82
N ALA A 271 -17.75 -6.12 -3.66
CA ALA A 271 -17.80 -5.14 -2.58
C ALA A 271 -16.40 -4.87 -2.00
N LEU A 272 -15.61 -5.93 -1.79
CA LEU A 272 -14.23 -5.80 -1.33
C LEU A 272 -13.33 -5.12 -2.37
N ALA A 273 -13.58 -5.29 -3.67
CA ALA A 273 -12.86 -4.59 -4.73
C ALA A 273 -13.11 -3.07 -4.67
N LEU A 274 -14.35 -2.65 -4.43
CA LEU A 274 -14.68 -1.23 -4.21
C LEU A 274 -14.01 -0.67 -2.95
N ALA A 275 -14.00 -1.43 -1.86
CA ALA A 275 -13.28 -1.05 -0.64
C ALA A 275 -11.77 -0.92 -0.88
N ALA A 276 -11.18 -1.81 -1.69
CA ALA A 276 -9.78 -1.76 -2.08
C ALA A 276 -9.48 -0.56 -3.02
N CYS A 277 -10.40 -0.17 -3.90
CA CYS A 277 -10.30 1.07 -4.69
C CYS A 277 -10.27 2.30 -3.77
N PHE A 278 -11.17 2.38 -2.79
CA PHE A 278 -11.14 3.43 -1.77
C PHE A 278 -9.81 3.45 -1.02
N GLY A 279 -9.34 2.30 -0.55
CA GLY A 279 -8.07 2.16 0.17
C GLY A 279 -6.87 2.60 -0.67
N THR A 280 -6.85 2.24 -1.96
CA THR A 280 -5.84 2.69 -2.94
C THR A 280 -5.83 4.20 -3.06
N ALA A 281 -6.98 4.83 -3.34
CA ALA A 281 -7.07 6.27 -3.48
C ALA A 281 -6.68 7.01 -2.20
N TRP A 282 -7.18 6.55 -1.06
CA TRP A 282 -6.87 7.13 0.24
C TRP A 282 -5.38 7.04 0.57
N ALA A 283 -4.75 5.88 0.39
CA ALA A 283 -3.33 5.70 0.68
C ALA A 283 -2.45 6.51 -0.29
N ALA A 284 -2.74 6.47 -1.59
CA ALA A 284 -2.01 7.24 -2.61
C ALA A 284 -2.12 8.76 -2.35
N SER A 285 -3.33 9.27 -2.14
CA SER A 285 -3.53 10.69 -1.85
C SER A 285 -2.92 11.09 -0.52
N SER A 286 -2.97 10.26 0.52
CA SER A 286 -2.32 10.54 1.82
C SER A 286 -0.80 10.61 1.73
N LEU A 287 -0.17 9.89 0.79
CA LEU A 287 1.26 10.00 0.48
C LEU A 287 1.60 11.30 -0.28
N LEU A 288 0.68 11.78 -1.13
CA LEU A 288 0.86 13.01 -1.90
C LEU A 288 0.54 14.26 -1.07
N VAL A 289 -0.45 14.19 -0.16
CA VAL A 289 -0.86 15.26 0.75
C VAL A 289 0.14 15.37 1.90
N ARG A 290 1.12 16.26 1.72
CA ARG A 290 2.22 16.47 2.67
C ARG A 290 1.79 17.26 3.90
N PRO A 291 2.42 17.04 5.07
CA PRO A 291 2.16 17.88 6.22
C PRO A 291 2.52 19.33 5.92
N ALA A 292 1.66 20.26 6.32
CA ALA A 292 1.97 21.69 6.24
C ALA A 292 2.92 22.04 7.39
N LEU A 293 4.09 22.59 7.08
CA LEU A 293 4.97 23.15 8.11
C LEU A 293 4.43 24.53 8.47
N VAL A 294 3.99 24.70 9.72
CA VAL A 294 3.47 25.96 10.24
C VAL A 294 4.50 26.51 11.24
N ALA A 295 5.01 27.71 11.00
CA ALA A 295 5.90 28.36 11.96
C ALA A 295 5.11 28.70 13.23
N MET A 296 5.67 28.45 14.42
CA MET A 296 5.07 28.99 15.64
C MET A 296 5.00 30.52 15.54
N PRO A 297 3.87 31.15 15.91
CA PRO A 297 3.82 32.59 16.10
C PRO A 297 4.92 32.97 17.09
N THR A 298 5.82 33.86 16.70
CA THR A 298 6.72 34.49 17.66
C THR A 298 5.83 35.20 18.67
N ALA A 299 5.88 34.80 19.95
CA ALA A 299 5.23 35.57 20.99
C ALA A 299 5.69 37.02 20.84
N GLN A 300 4.78 37.92 20.49
CA GLN A 300 5.09 39.35 20.51
C GLN A 300 5.59 39.65 21.92
N PRO A 301 6.75 40.31 22.08
CA PRO A 301 7.16 40.77 23.39
C PRO A 301 6.01 41.61 23.93
N ARG A 302 5.44 41.20 25.07
CA ARG A 302 4.58 42.09 25.85
C ARG A 302 5.45 43.30 26.14
N GLU A 303 5.20 44.41 25.46
CA GLU A 303 5.63 45.71 25.95
C GLU A 303 5.09 45.80 27.37
N VAL A 304 6.00 45.68 28.33
CA VAL A 304 5.73 46.08 29.70
C VAL A 304 5.55 47.58 29.59
N ALA A 305 4.29 48.00 29.43
CA ALA A 305 3.90 49.39 29.53
C ALA A 305 4.17 49.80 30.98
N GLY A 306 5.39 50.29 31.22
CA GLY A 306 5.73 51.01 32.43
C GLY A 306 4.96 52.32 32.44
N ARG A 307 4.02 52.42 33.37
CA ARG A 307 3.58 53.68 33.98
C ARG A 307 3.39 53.43 35.47
#